data_AF-A0A450T260-F1
#
_entry.id   AF-A0A450T260-F1
#
_cell.length_a   1.000
_cell.length_b   1.000
_cell.length_c   1.000
_cell.angle_alpha   90.00
_cell.angle_beta   90.00
_cell.angle_gamma   90.00
#
_symmetry.space_group_name_H-M   'P 1'
#
loop_
_entity.id
_entity.type
_entity.pdbx_description
1 polymer ?
#
loop_
_entity_poly.entity_id
_entity_poly.type
_entity_poly.pdbx_seq_one_letter_code
_entity_poly.pdbx_strand_id
1 'polypeptide(L)'
;MSDSTERSTIDVAIWISLGAVFLYTVGWSYAHHFFGHFNFIGLTHLGIPSEYHLMDGFRVLKDYLLRFLVGGFVLTGLMILGWRSRMVWLRWVSLPLLIPAFMLAYSLGEISADHNFRQHSDANFNRYPWMRVWITLDTKSDPNLANLAKDLAKGHYRLLLQSETSLFLIKPRKGPRIPTVQVPLRQVKAMRRLPVNPGRE
;
A
#
# COMPACT_ATOMS: atom_id res chain seq x y z
N MET A 1 -35.39 -0.45 -31.50
CA MET A 1 -34.59 -1.66 -31.16
C MET A 1 -33.11 -1.34 -30.88
N SER A 2 -32.61 -0.12 -31.14
CA SER A 2 -31.23 0.31 -30.83
C SER A 2 -30.99 0.68 -29.36
N ASP A 3 -32.00 1.22 -28.68
CA ASP A 3 -31.88 1.84 -27.34
C ASP A 3 -31.61 0.83 -26.21
N SER A 4 -32.03 -0.44 -26.35
CA SER A 4 -31.78 -1.47 -25.32
C SER A 4 -30.33 -1.97 -25.30
N THR A 5 -29.68 -2.04 -26.46
CA THR A 5 -28.32 -2.57 -26.62
C THR A 5 -27.27 -1.57 -26.14
N GLU A 6 -27.50 -0.27 -26.38
CA GLU A 6 -26.64 0.80 -25.87
C GLU A 6 -26.68 0.89 -24.34
N ARG A 7 -27.87 0.80 -23.72
CA ARG A 7 -28.00 0.81 -22.26
C ARG A 7 -27.31 -0.39 -21.61
N SER A 8 -27.47 -1.59 -22.16
CA SER A 8 -26.79 -2.79 -21.65
C SER A 8 -25.26 -2.69 -21.74
N THR A 9 -24.74 -2.03 -22.77
CA THR A 9 -23.29 -1.85 -22.94
C THR A 9 -22.74 -0.85 -21.92
N ILE A 10 -23.47 0.25 -21.70
CA ILE A 10 -23.12 1.26 -20.68
C ILE A 10 -23.12 0.63 -19.28
N ASP A 11 -24.13 -0.17 -18.94
CA ASP A 11 -24.21 -0.82 -17.64
C ASP A 11 -23.03 -1.77 -17.39
N VAL A 12 -22.67 -2.59 -18.39
CA VAL A 12 -21.51 -3.49 -18.30
C VAL A 12 -20.21 -2.71 -18.13
N ALA A 13 -20.03 -1.60 -18.88
CA ALA A 13 -18.86 -0.75 -18.75
C ALA A 13 -18.75 -0.09 -17.37
N ILE A 14 -19.89 0.32 -16.79
CA ILE A 14 -19.96 0.87 -15.43
C ILE A 14 -19.54 -0.18 -14.40
N TRP A 15 -20.06 -1.41 -14.49
CA TRP A 15 -19.71 -2.48 -13.56
C TRP A 15 -18.24 -2.90 -13.66
N ILE A 16 -17.68 -2.96 -14.87
CA ILE A 16 -16.26 -3.25 -15.08
C ILE A 16 -15.41 -2.13 -14.47
N SER A 17 -15.75 -0.87 -14.75
CA SER A 17 -15.02 0.27 -14.21
C SER A 17 -15.09 0.28 -12.69
N LEU A 18 -16.26 0.03 -12.11
CA LEU A 18 -16.46 -0.06 -10.67
C LEU A 18 -15.60 -1.18 -10.07
N GLY A 19 -15.64 -2.37 -10.67
CA GLY A 19 -14.81 -3.51 -10.24
C GLY A 19 -13.31 -3.20 -10.29
N ALA A 20 -12.84 -2.53 -11.34
CA ALA A 20 -11.45 -2.11 -11.46
C ALA A 20 -11.05 -1.13 -10.35
N VAL A 21 -11.89 -0.13 -10.04
CA VAL A 21 -11.64 0.81 -8.94
C VAL A 21 -11.63 0.09 -7.60
N PHE A 22 -12.54 -0.87 -7.37
CA PHE A 22 -12.55 -1.69 -6.16
C PHE A 22 -11.25 -2.49 -6.00
N LEU A 23 -10.84 -3.22 -7.03
CA LEU A 23 -9.60 -4.00 -7.02
C LEU A 23 -8.38 -3.11 -6.80
N TYR A 24 -8.37 -1.93 -7.42
CA TYR A 24 -7.33 -0.93 -7.21
C TYR A 24 -7.27 -0.47 -5.74
N THR A 25 -8.42 -0.16 -5.13
CA THR A 25 -8.49 0.25 -3.72
C THR A 25 -8.00 -0.86 -2.78
N VAL A 26 -8.40 -2.11 -3.01
CA VAL A 26 -7.95 -3.27 -2.22
C VAL A 26 -6.43 -3.43 -2.34
N GLY A 27 -5.91 -3.45 -3.57
CA GLY A 27 -4.50 -3.64 -3.84
C GLY A 27 -3.64 -2.50 -3.28
N TRP A 28 -4.11 -1.27 -3.39
CA TRP A 28 -3.43 -0.10 -2.82
C TRP A 28 -3.40 -0.16 -1.30
N SER A 29 -4.55 -0.41 -0.66
CA SER A 29 -4.64 -0.53 0.81
C SER A 29 -3.69 -1.61 1.32
N TYR A 30 -3.70 -2.77 0.64
CA TYR A 30 -2.79 -3.86 0.93
C TYR A 30 -1.32 -3.44 0.84
N ALA A 31 -0.91 -2.83 -0.28
CA ALA A 31 0.48 -2.42 -0.49
C ALA A 31 0.91 -1.37 0.54
N HIS A 32 0.07 -0.35 0.77
CA HIS A 32 0.33 0.72 1.72
C HIS A 32 0.53 0.17 3.14
N HIS A 33 -0.36 -0.70 3.61
CA HIS A 33 -0.24 -1.29 4.95
C HIS A 33 0.95 -2.25 5.06
N PHE A 34 1.15 -3.11 4.06
CA PHE A 34 2.28 -4.06 4.07
C PHE A 34 3.62 -3.32 4.10
N PHE A 35 3.80 -2.31 3.24
CA PHE A 35 5.03 -1.51 3.21
C PHE A 35 5.18 -0.59 4.43
N GLY A 36 4.07 -0.20 5.08
CA GLY A 36 4.08 0.57 6.31
C GLY A 36 4.78 -0.10 7.50
N HIS A 37 4.93 -1.44 7.47
CA HIS A 37 5.72 -2.17 8.47
C HIS A 37 7.24 -2.02 8.31
N PHE A 38 7.71 -1.52 7.17
CA PHE A 38 9.12 -1.33 6.88
C PHE A 38 9.48 0.14 7.12
N ASN A 39 10.30 0.39 8.15
CA ASN A 39 10.76 1.75 8.50
C ASN A 39 11.31 2.43 7.23
N PHE A 40 10.84 3.64 6.90
CA PHE A 40 11.28 4.50 5.78
C PHE A 40 10.83 4.15 4.35
N ILE A 41 9.92 3.19 4.15
CA ILE A 41 9.25 3.08 2.85
C ILE A 41 7.98 3.93 2.87
N GLY A 42 8.16 5.25 2.86
CA GLY A 42 7.10 6.11 2.35
C GLY A 42 6.93 5.75 0.87
N LEU A 43 5.72 5.39 0.43
CA LEU A 43 5.42 5.10 -0.98
C LEU A 43 5.97 6.18 -1.93
N THR A 44 6.16 7.41 -1.44
CA THR A 44 6.83 8.53 -2.11
C THR A 44 8.25 8.24 -2.63
N HIS A 45 9.04 7.35 -2.00
CA HIS A 45 10.39 7.02 -2.47
C HIS A 45 10.45 5.89 -3.52
N LEU A 46 9.33 5.20 -3.75
CA LEU A 46 9.22 4.21 -4.82
C LEU A 46 8.98 4.83 -6.21
N GLY A 47 8.89 6.17 -6.31
CA GLY A 47 8.60 6.85 -7.58
C GLY A 47 7.16 6.62 -8.07
N ILE A 48 6.25 6.31 -7.15
CA ILE A 48 4.87 5.98 -7.50
C ILE A 48 4.13 7.31 -7.79
N PRO A 49 3.54 7.50 -8.99
CA PRO A 49 3.09 8.79 -9.52
C PRO A 49 1.95 9.46 -8.72
N SER A 50 1.69 10.76 -8.94
CA SER A 50 0.85 11.61 -8.08
C SER A 50 -0.62 11.18 -7.92
N GLU A 51 -1.08 10.16 -8.64
CA GLU A 51 -2.43 9.60 -8.52
C GLU A 51 -2.71 8.95 -7.14
N TYR A 52 -1.71 8.78 -6.28
CA TYR A 52 -1.88 8.23 -4.92
C TYR A 52 -2.47 9.21 -3.90
N HIS A 53 -2.49 10.52 -4.18
CA HIS A 53 -3.05 11.51 -3.25
C HIS A 53 -4.55 11.32 -2.97
N LEU A 54 -5.30 10.74 -3.92
CA LEU A 54 -6.72 10.40 -3.72
C LEU A 54 -6.91 9.36 -2.61
N MET A 55 -5.97 8.43 -2.49
CA MET A 55 -6.04 7.35 -1.51
C MET A 55 -5.59 7.79 -0.11
N ASP A 56 -4.71 8.78 -0.01
CA ASP A 56 -4.47 9.49 1.25
C ASP A 56 -5.75 10.20 1.74
N GLY A 57 -6.49 10.83 0.82
CA GLY A 57 -7.80 11.43 1.11
C GLY A 57 -8.83 10.39 1.57
N PHE A 58 -8.83 9.19 0.97
CA PHE A 58 -9.70 8.10 1.40
C PHE A 58 -9.38 7.62 2.82
N ARG A 59 -8.10 7.60 3.21
CA ARG A 59 -7.70 7.28 4.59
C ARG A 59 -8.26 8.30 5.58
N VAL A 60 -8.15 9.59 5.27
CA VAL A 60 -8.77 10.66 6.08
C VAL A 60 -10.30 10.48 6.11
N LEU A 61 -10.93 10.12 5.00
CA LEU A 61 -12.37 9.86 4.99
C LEU A 61 -12.75 8.65 5.87
N LYS A 62 -11.95 7.58 5.90
CA LYS A 62 -12.13 6.44 6.81
C LYS A 62 -12.01 6.86 8.27
N ASP A 63 -10.97 7.61 8.61
CA ASP A 63 -10.68 8.01 10.00
C ASP A 63 -11.74 9.00 10.53
N TYR A 64 -12.33 9.81 9.66
CA TYR A 64 -13.38 10.76 9.98
C TYR A 64 -14.79 10.26 9.62
N LEU A 65 -14.95 8.98 9.27
CA LEU A 65 -16.18 8.38 8.75
C LEU A 65 -17.37 8.56 9.69
N LEU A 66 -17.17 8.35 11.00
CA LEU A 66 -18.25 8.54 11.97
C LEU A 66 -18.75 9.99 11.97
N ARG A 67 -17.84 10.96 11.83
CA ARG A 67 -18.19 12.39 11.76
C ARG A 67 -18.85 12.73 10.44
N PHE A 68 -18.43 12.11 9.35
CA PHE A 68 -19.02 12.29 8.03
C PHE A 68 -20.41 11.65 7.93
N LEU A 69 -20.61 10.47 8.53
CA LEU A 69 -21.91 9.81 8.63
C LEU A 69 -22.86 10.61 9.52
N VAL A 70 -22.43 11.05 10.70
CA VAL A 70 -23.25 11.89 11.58
C VAL A 70 -23.59 13.22 10.91
N GLY A 71 -22.61 13.92 10.33
CA GLY A 71 -22.82 15.17 9.61
C GLY A 71 -23.72 15.00 8.38
N GLY A 72 -23.49 13.95 7.59
CA GLY A 72 -24.31 13.60 6.44
C GLY A 72 -25.74 13.23 6.82
N PHE A 73 -25.94 12.47 7.89
CA PHE A 73 -27.27 12.11 8.37
C PHE A 73 -28.04 13.33 8.89
N VAL A 74 -27.38 14.24 9.60
CA VAL A 74 -27.94 15.52 10.05
C VAL A 74 -28.30 16.40 8.85
N LEU A 75 -27.40 16.53 7.88
CA LEU A 75 -27.63 17.33 6.66
C LEU A 75 -28.76 16.75 5.80
N THR A 76 -28.81 15.42 5.69
CA THR A 76 -29.87 14.70 4.96
C THR A 76 -31.20 14.83 5.68
N GLY A 77 -31.23 14.72 7.01
CA GLY A 77 -32.43 14.97 7.82
C GLY A 77 -32.96 16.40 7.66
N LEU A 78 -32.07 17.39 7.63
CA LEU A 78 -32.42 18.79 7.34
C LEU A 78 -32.95 18.98 5.92
N MET A 79 -32.35 18.34 4.91
CA MET A 79 -32.85 18.38 3.53
C MET A 79 -34.19 17.66 3.34
N ILE A 80 -34.42 16.53 4.04
CA ILE A 80 -35.68 15.79 4.03
C ILE A 80 -36.81 16.64 4.62
N LEU A 81 -36.51 17.44 5.65
CA LEU A 81 -37.47 18.37 6.24
C LEU A 81 -37.83 19.52 5.28
N GLY A 82 -36.92 19.88 4.36
CA GLY A 82 -37.09 20.97 3.41
C GLY A 82 -37.69 20.60 2.04
N TRP A 83 -37.59 19.35 1.59
CA TRP A 83 -37.98 18.97 0.21
C TRP A 83 -38.92 17.75 0.12
N ARG A 84 -40.19 18.03 -0.17
CA ARG A 84 -41.30 17.07 -0.34
C ARG A 84 -41.33 16.42 -1.74
N SER A 85 -40.24 15.83 -2.21
CA SER A 85 -40.22 15.12 -3.52
C SER A 85 -39.64 13.70 -3.40
N ARG A 86 -40.52 12.70 -3.52
CA ARG A 86 -40.23 11.26 -3.36
C ARG A 86 -39.34 10.65 -4.45
N MET A 87 -39.18 11.27 -5.62
CA MET A 87 -38.49 10.66 -6.76
C MET A 87 -36.97 10.84 -6.78
N VAL A 88 -36.42 11.76 -5.98
CA VAL A 88 -34.97 11.94 -5.85
C VAL A 88 -34.35 10.88 -4.91
N TRP A 89 -35.17 10.11 -4.20
CA TRP A 89 -34.75 9.24 -3.11
C TRP A 89 -33.88 8.04 -3.53
N LEU A 90 -34.19 7.36 -4.65
CA LEU A 90 -33.44 6.15 -5.04
C LEU A 90 -31.99 6.43 -5.48
N ARG A 91 -31.75 7.55 -6.17
CA ARG A 91 -30.40 7.94 -6.64
C ARG A 91 -29.49 8.43 -5.51
N TRP A 92 -30.06 8.93 -4.42
CA TRP A 92 -29.31 9.42 -3.27
C TRP A 92 -29.08 8.33 -2.20
N VAL A 93 -29.72 7.16 -2.31
CA VAL A 93 -29.47 6.00 -1.43
C VAL A 93 -28.34 5.10 -1.95
N SER A 94 -28.11 5.02 -3.27
CA SER A 94 -27.01 4.21 -3.83
C SER A 94 -25.63 4.80 -3.56
N LEU A 95 -25.52 6.13 -3.51
CA LEU A 95 -24.25 6.84 -3.22
C LEU A 95 -23.70 6.54 -1.81
N PRO A 96 -24.49 6.63 -0.72
CA PRO A 96 -24.03 6.27 0.61
C PRO A 96 -23.85 4.77 0.81
N LEU A 97 -24.39 3.91 -0.08
CA LEU A 97 -24.14 2.46 -0.05
C LEU A 97 -22.79 2.07 -0.69
N LEU A 98 -22.30 2.86 -1.65
CA LEU A 98 -20.98 2.65 -2.25
C LEU A 98 -19.84 2.93 -1.26
N ILE A 99 -20.00 3.92 -0.38
CA ILE A 99 -19.01 4.28 0.65
C ILE A 99 -18.65 3.08 1.55
N PRO A 100 -19.59 2.39 2.24
CA PRO A 100 -19.27 1.25 3.08
C PRO A 100 -18.72 0.08 2.28
N ALA A 101 -19.16 -0.12 1.02
CA ALA A 101 -18.60 -1.15 0.16
C ALA A 101 -17.10 -0.88 -0.13
N PHE A 102 -16.75 0.35 -0.51
CA PHE A 102 -15.35 0.75 -0.68
C PHE A 102 -14.54 0.67 0.61
N MET A 103 -15.15 0.95 1.77
CA MET A 103 -14.50 0.81 3.07
C MET A 103 -14.23 -0.64 3.44
N LEU A 104 -15.17 -1.55 3.16
CA LEU A 104 -14.97 -2.99 3.33
C LEU A 104 -13.83 -3.48 2.43
N ALA A 105 -13.78 -3.00 1.18
CA ALA A 105 -12.69 -3.33 0.27
C ALA A 105 -11.34 -2.84 0.80
N TYR A 106 -11.29 -1.60 1.30
CA TYR A 106 -10.08 -1.05 1.92
C TYR A 106 -9.64 -1.84 3.16
N SER A 107 -10.57 -2.17 4.06
CA SER A 107 -10.26 -2.91 5.29
C SER A 107 -9.82 -4.35 5.02
N LEU A 108 -10.38 -4.99 3.99
CA LEU A 108 -9.91 -6.29 3.52
C LEU A 108 -8.44 -6.22 3.06
N GLY A 109 -8.05 -5.14 2.37
CA GLY A 109 -6.65 -4.89 2.01
C GLY A 109 -5.74 -4.75 3.24
N GLU A 110 -6.15 -3.96 4.22
CA GLU A 110 -5.43 -3.74 5.49
C GLU A 110 -5.26 -5.04 6.29
N ILE A 111 -6.33 -5.80 6.50
CA ILE A 111 -6.31 -7.08 7.23
C ILE A 111 -5.45 -8.11 6.51
N SER A 112 -5.56 -8.18 5.18
CA SER A 112 -4.76 -9.10 4.37
C SER A 112 -3.27 -8.76 4.43
N ALA A 113 -2.92 -7.47 4.40
CA ALA A 113 -1.55 -7.00 4.53
C ALA A 113 -0.95 -7.36 5.90
N ASP A 114 -1.68 -7.10 6.97
CA ASP A 114 -1.27 -7.45 8.34
C ASP A 114 -1.07 -8.96 8.50
N HIS A 115 -2.01 -9.77 8.00
CA HIS A 115 -1.91 -11.22 8.07
C HIS A 115 -0.69 -11.73 7.32
N ASN A 116 -0.50 -11.26 6.08
CA ASN A 116 0.61 -11.69 5.25
C ASN A 116 1.96 -11.20 5.79
N PHE A 117 2.01 -9.99 6.35
CA PHE A 117 3.20 -9.47 7.02
C PHE A 117 3.57 -10.35 8.23
N ARG A 118 2.61 -10.70 9.08
CA ARG A 118 2.85 -11.60 10.22
C ARG A 118 3.39 -12.94 9.75
N GLN A 119 2.79 -13.54 8.72
CA GLN A 119 3.27 -14.80 8.14
C GLN A 119 4.71 -14.69 7.65
N HIS A 120 5.07 -13.62 6.94
CA HIS A 120 6.45 -13.40 6.49
C HIS A 120 7.41 -13.13 7.65
N SER A 121 6.98 -12.38 8.65
CA SER A 121 7.76 -12.07 9.85
C SER A 121 8.05 -13.33 10.69
N ASP A 122 7.05 -14.20 10.86
CA ASP A 122 7.17 -15.49 11.55
C ASP A 122 8.12 -16.44 10.82
N ALA A 123 8.07 -16.45 9.49
CA ALA A 123 9.00 -17.16 8.63
C ALA A 123 10.38 -16.46 8.50
N ASN A 124 10.64 -15.40 9.27
CA ASN A 124 11.86 -14.60 9.25
C ASN A 124 12.27 -14.12 7.84
N PHE A 125 11.25 -13.76 7.05
CA PHE A 125 11.34 -13.32 5.66
C PHE A 125 12.07 -14.33 4.76
N ASN A 126 11.96 -15.64 5.03
CA ASN A 126 12.70 -16.70 4.33
C ASN A 126 12.61 -16.66 2.80
N ARG A 127 11.48 -16.20 2.24
CA ARG A 127 11.23 -16.03 0.81
C ARG A 127 12.11 -14.96 0.14
N TYR A 128 12.62 -14.00 0.91
CA TYR A 128 13.45 -12.92 0.37
C TYR A 128 14.93 -13.33 0.34
N PRO A 129 15.64 -13.15 -0.79
CA PRO A 129 17.03 -13.58 -0.90
C PRO A 129 17.96 -12.71 -0.04
N TRP A 130 18.96 -13.34 0.54
CA TRP A 130 20.03 -12.62 1.24
C TRP A 130 20.92 -11.88 0.23
N MET A 131 21.38 -10.69 0.59
CA MET A 131 22.19 -9.83 -0.26
C MET A 131 23.44 -9.36 0.47
N ARG A 132 24.59 -9.46 -0.21
CA ARG A 132 25.79 -8.70 0.13
C ARG A 132 25.88 -7.47 -0.76
N VAL A 133 26.06 -6.32 -0.15
CA VAL A 133 26.17 -5.04 -0.86
C VAL A 133 27.44 -4.33 -0.41
N TRP A 134 28.26 -3.95 -1.38
CA TRP A 134 29.46 -3.15 -1.15
C TRP A 134 29.18 -1.73 -1.62
N ILE A 135 29.31 -0.77 -0.70
CA ILE A 135 29.08 0.65 -1.01
C ILE A 135 30.41 1.40 -1.10
N THR A 136 30.46 2.41 -1.95
CA THR A 136 31.56 3.36 -2.02
C THR A 136 31.41 4.35 -0.87
N LEU A 137 32.37 4.38 0.05
CA LEU A 137 32.43 5.38 1.11
C LEU A 137 33.29 6.55 0.66
N ASP A 138 32.79 7.76 0.82
CA ASP A 138 33.60 8.96 0.67
C ASP A 138 34.58 9.11 1.85
N THR A 139 35.72 9.75 1.60
CA THR A 139 36.84 9.92 2.54
C THR A 139 36.49 10.68 3.82
N LYS A 140 35.31 11.29 3.92
CA LYS A 140 34.75 11.95 5.12
C LYS A 140 33.52 11.24 5.70
N SER A 141 33.39 9.94 5.48
CA SER A 141 32.19 9.20 5.89
C SER A 141 32.04 9.14 7.42
N ASP A 142 30.82 9.42 7.88
CA ASP A 142 30.37 9.25 9.26
C ASP A 142 30.69 7.82 9.76
N PRO A 143 31.22 7.63 10.98
CA PRO A 143 31.45 6.31 11.57
C PRO A 143 30.22 5.38 11.51
N ASN A 144 29.00 5.93 11.54
CA ASN A 144 27.76 5.15 11.39
C ASN A 144 27.62 4.55 9.99
N LEU A 145 27.99 5.30 8.95
CA LEU A 145 27.95 4.83 7.56
C LEU A 145 29.02 3.76 7.30
N ALA A 146 30.20 3.92 7.90
CA ALA A 146 31.27 2.92 7.84
C ALA A 146 30.85 1.59 8.50
N ASN A 147 30.15 1.66 9.64
CA ASN A 147 29.60 0.47 10.30
C ASN A 147 28.49 -0.19 9.48
N LEU A 148 27.60 0.61 8.88
CA LEU A 148 26.56 0.11 7.98
C LEU A 148 27.16 -0.59 6.75
N ALA A 149 28.17 0.01 6.12
CA ALA A 149 28.87 -0.58 4.98
C ALA A 149 29.48 -1.95 5.32
N LYS A 150 30.13 -2.05 6.50
CA LYS A 150 30.67 -3.31 7.00
C LYS A 150 29.57 -4.35 7.23
N ASP A 151 28.42 -3.95 7.76
CA ASP A 151 27.29 -4.86 8.01
C ASP A 151 26.62 -5.33 6.71
N LEU A 152 26.46 -4.43 5.72
CA LEU A 152 25.95 -4.74 4.38
C LEU A 152 26.85 -5.74 3.64
N ALA A 153 28.18 -5.60 3.78
CA ALA A 153 29.14 -6.51 3.16
C ALA A 153 29.13 -7.92 3.78
N LYS A 154 28.72 -8.07 5.05
CA LYS A 154 28.58 -9.39 5.70
C LYS A 154 27.45 -10.23 5.10
N GLY A 155 26.40 -9.57 4.59
CA GLY A 155 25.26 -10.24 3.97
C GLY A 155 24.13 -10.59 4.93
N HIS A 156 23.99 -9.84 6.02
CA HIS A 156 22.92 -10.00 7.02
C HIS A 156 21.63 -9.25 6.65
N TYR A 157 21.47 -8.87 5.38
CA TYR A 157 20.29 -8.17 4.90
C TYR A 157 19.62 -8.98 3.80
N ARG A 158 18.28 -8.93 3.78
CA ARG A 158 17.48 -9.51 2.69
C ARG A 158 17.01 -8.41 1.75
N LEU A 159 16.95 -8.71 0.46
CA LEU A 159 16.39 -7.81 -0.53
C LEU A 159 14.88 -7.76 -0.37
N LEU A 160 14.33 -6.60 -0.03
CA LEU A 160 12.89 -6.40 -0.03
C LEU A 160 12.42 -5.95 -1.41
N LEU A 161 13.06 -4.91 -1.94
CA LEU A 161 12.70 -4.29 -3.21
C LEU A 161 13.94 -3.67 -3.87
N GLN A 162 13.95 -3.69 -5.20
CA GLN A 162 14.91 -2.98 -6.03
C GLN A 162 14.14 -2.00 -6.91
N SER A 163 14.39 -0.70 -6.75
CA SER A 163 13.90 0.33 -7.67
C SER A 163 14.99 0.67 -8.70
N GLU A 164 14.66 1.55 -9.65
CA GLU A 164 15.62 2.03 -10.65
C GLU A 164 16.79 2.82 -10.03
N THR A 165 16.59 3.40 -8.85
CA THR A 165 17.56 4.30 -8.22
C THR A 165 18.11 3.79 -6.90
N SER A 166 17.45 2.83 -6.25
CA SER A 166 17.76 2.41 -4.87
C SER A 166 17.50 0.93 -4.62
N LEU A 167 18.27 0.36 -3.70
CA LEU A 167 18.02 -0.95 -3.10
C LEU A 167 17.42 -0.78 -1.71
N PHE A 168 16.33 -1.49 -1.44
CA PHE A 168 15.69 -1.55 -0.13
C PHE A 168 16.00 -2.90 0.52
N LEU A 169 16.74 -2.83 1.61
CA LEU A 169 17.30 -3.98 2.31
C LEU A 169 16.74 -4.04 3.72
N ILE A 170 16.25 -5.21 4.12
CA ILE A 170 15.70 -5.42 5.46
C ILE A 170 16.64 -6.27 6.30
N LYS A 171 16.78 -5.91 7.57
CA LYS A 171 17.43 -6.78 8.55
C LYS A 171 16.34 -7.57 9.28
N PRO A 172 16.21 -8.89 9.04
CA PRO A 172 15.13 -9.67 9.62
C PRO A 172 15.19 -9.63 11.15
N ARG A 173 14.14 -9.10 11.77
CA ARG A 173 13.99 -9.03 13.23
C ARG A 173 12.50 -9.14 13.56
N LYS A 174 12.16 -9.85 14.62
CA LYS A 174 10.78 -9.89 15.11
C LYS A 174 10.40 -8.52 15.68
N GLY A 175 9.24 -7.99 15.27
CA GLY A 175 8.70 -6.74 15.78
C GLY A 175 7.64 -6.14 14.85
N PRO A 176 6.92 -5.11 15.32
CA PRO A 176 5.88 -4.44 14.54
C PRO A 176 6.45 -3.56 13.42
N ARG A 177 7.73 -3.20 13.50
CA ARG A 177 8.46 -2.44 12.47
C ARG A 177 9.80 -3.10 12.17
N ILE A 178 10.08 -3.30 10.90
CA ILE A 178 11.32 -3.89 10.42
C ILE A 178 12.29 -2.77 10.04
N PRO A 179 13.52 -2.77 10.58
CA PRO A 179 14.54 -1.82 10.15
C PRO A 179 14.91 -2.08 8.68
N THR A 180 14.73 -1.04 7.88
CA THR A 180 15.03 -1.06 6.44
C THR A 180 16.11 -0.03 6.14
N VAL A 181 17.01 -0.42 5.25
CA VAL A 181 18.11 0.41 4.78
C VAL A 181 17.88 0.66 3.30
N GLN A 182 17.84 1.94 2.94
CA GLN A 182 17.84 2.37 1.55
C GLN A 182 19.28 2.65 1.12
N VAL A 183 19.73 1.98 0.06
CA VAL A 183 21.06 2.19 -0.52
C VAL A 183 20.89 2.70 -1.96
N PRO A 184 21.26 3.96 -2.27
CA PRO A 184 21.24 4.45 -3.64
C PRO A 184 22.14 3.62 -4.54
N LEU A 185 21.64 3.18 -5.70
CA LEU A 185 22.40 2.36 -6.64
C LEU A 185 23.70 3.04 -7.11
N ARG A 186 23.71 4.38 -7.17
CA ARG A 186 24.92 5.16 -7.48
C ARG A 186 26.06 4.97 -6.48
N GLN A 187 25.73 4.60 -5.23
CA GLN A 187 26.71 4.33 -4.18
C GLN A 187 27.09 2.84 -4.10
N VAL A 188 26.40 1.97 -4.84
CA VAL A 188 26.67 0.53 -4.85
C VAL A 188 27.82 0.24 -5.80
N LYS A 189 28.96 -0.21 -5.26
CA LYS A 189 30.11 -0.67 -6.04
C LYS A 189 29.88 -2.07 -6.59
N ALA A 190 29.29 -2.94 -5.78
CA ALA A 190 28.97 -4.32 -6.16
C ALA A 190 27.81 -4.85 -5.31
N MET A 191 27.10 -5.83 -5.85
CA MET A 191 26.08 -6.58 -5.13
C MET A 191 26.16 -8.06 -5.47
N ARG A 192 25.85 -8.92 -4.51
CA ARG A 192 25.77 -10.37 -4.70
C ARG A 192 24.55 -10.93 -4.00
N ARG A 193 23.68 -11.60 -4.77
CA ARG A 193 22.62 -12.46 -4.25
C ARG A 193 23.25 -13.73 -3.68
N LEU A 194 22.94 -14.03 -2.43
CA LEU A 194 23.33 -15.28 -1.80
C LEU A 194 22.25 -16.33 -2.12
N PRO A 195 22.65 -17.57 -2.47
CA PRO A 195 21.69 -18.62 -2.76
C PRO A 195 20.83 -18.88 -1.52
N VAL A 196 19.52 -18.88 -1.71
CA VAL A 196 18.58 -19.37 -0.69
C VAL A 196 18.77 -20.88 -0.65
N ASN A 197 19.25 -21.41 0.47
CA ASN A 197 19.52 -22.84 0.61
C ASN A 197 18.21 -23.63 0.35
N PRO A 198 18.10 -24.43 -0.72
CA PRO A 198 16.84 -25.05 -1.15
C PRO A 198 16.41 -26.27 -0.29
N GLY A 199 16.90 -26.39 0.94
CA GLY A 199 16.86 -27.66 1.69
C GLY A 199 16.24 -27.61 3.09
N ARG A 200 15.15 -26.86 3.31
CA ARG A 200 14.30 -27.01 4.50
C ARG A 200 12.83 -26.80 4.12
N GLU A 201 12.21 -27.88 3.63
CA GLU A 201 10.78 -28.15 3.81
C GLU A 201 10.54 -28.67 5.23
#